data_AF-A0A971U7R7-F1
#
_entry.id   AF-A0A971U7R7-F1
#
_cell.length_a   1.000
_cell.length_b   1.000
_cell.length_c   1.000
_cell.angle_alpha   90.00
_cell.angle_beta   90.00
_cell.angle_gamma   90.00
#
_symmetry.space_group_name_H-M   'P 1'
#
loop_
_entity.id
_entity.type
_entity.pdbx_description
1 polymer ?
#
loop_
_entity_poly.entity_id
_entity_poly.type
_entity_poly.pdbx_seq_one_letter_code
_entity_poly.pdbx_strand_id
1 'polypeptide(L)'
;MLILLHLTFMIAAALCLLAGVGIAMFGRKKRTWLKMHKNLNTAGFSLLAAGGVAVFAHVTASGGDHLAAPHAWFGASAALLAALTFFLGYYSLRAANKQAVRAVHRWSGRLALTAILGTLALGLSMIGIL
;
A
#
# COMPACT_ATOMS: atom_id res chain seq x y z
N MET A 1 16.48 14.45 4.91
CA MET A 1 16.50 13.53 3.74
C MET A 1 15.53 12.35 3.89
N LEU A 2 15.52 11.64 5.03
CA LEU A 2 14.64 10.47 5.23
C LEU A 2 13.14 10.77 5.05
N ILE A 3 12.65 11.94 5.48
CA ILE A 3 11.24 12.34 5.28
C ILE A 3 10.88 12.56 3.80
N LEU A 4 11.82 13.07 2.99
CA LEU A 4 11.62 13.22 1.54
C LEU A 4 11.62 11.86 0.85
N LEU A 5 12.49 10.93 1.29
CA LEU A 5 12.47 9.54 0.83
C LEU A 5 11.14 8.86 1.19
N HIS A 6 10.65 9.06 2.41
CA HIS A 6 9.33 8.58 2.82
C HIS A 6 8.24 9.10 1.87
N LEU A 7 8.15 10.41 1.67
CA LEU A 7 7.13 11.02 0.79
C LEU A 7 7.20 10.47 -0.65
N THR A 8 8.40 10.47 -1.25
CA THR A 8 8.59 10.01 -2.63
C THR A 8 8.27 8.53 -2.80
N PHE A 9 8.66 7.68 -1.84
CA PHE A 9 8.29 6.27 -1.84
C PHE A 9 6.79 6.05 -1.63
N MET A 10 6.14 6.83 -0.76
CA MET A 10 4.68 6.72 -0.55
C MET A 10 3.88 7.11 -1.79
N ILE A 11 4.29 8.16 -2.51
CA ILE A 11 3.66 8.55 -3.79
C ILE A 11 3.87 7.44 -4.83
N ALA A 12 5.10 6.97 -5.01
CA ALA A 12 5.40 5.91 -5.98
C ALA A 12 4.66 4.60 -5.65
N ALA A 13 4.61 4.23 -4.36
CA ALA A 13 3.85 3.08 -3.88
C ALA A 13 2.35 3.22 -4.21
N ALA A 14 1.75 4.37 -3.91
CA ALA A 14 0.35 4.65 -4.19
C ALA A 14 0.04 4.54 -5.69
N LEU A 15 0.89 5.10 -6.56
CA LEU A 15 0.73 5.00 -8.02
C LEU A 15 0.83 3.55 -8.51
N CYS A 16 1.82 2.79 -8.02
CA CYS A 16 1.97 1.37 -8.37
C CYS A 16 0.77 0.53 -7.93
N LEU A 17 0.29 0.72 -6.69
CA LEU A 17 -0.86 -0.01 -6.15
C LEU A 17 -2.15 0.38 -6.87
N LEU A 18 -2.36 1.67 -7.14
CA LEU A 18 -3.50 2.18 -7.91
C LEU A 18 -3.53 1.56 -9.31
N ALA A 19 -2.39 1.54 -10.01
CA ALA A 19 -2.27 0.92 -11.32
C ALA A 19 -2.49 -0.61 -11.25
N GLY A 20 -1.92 -1.27 -10.24
CA GLY A 20 -2.08 -2.70 -10.00
C GLY A 20 -3.54 -3.10 -9.78
N VAL A 21 -4.26 -2.39 -8.92
CA VAL A 21 -5.71 -2.59 -8.68
C VAL A 21 -6.52 -2.22 -9.92
N GLY A 22 -6.20 -1.10 -10.59
CA GLY A 22 -6.85 -0.67 -11.83
C GLY A 22 -6.79 -1.73 -12.94
N ILE A 23 -5.65 -2.37 -13.15
CA ILE A 23 -5.52 -3.49 -14.10
C ILE A 23 -6.41 -4.67 -13.72
N ALA A 24 -6.53 -4.98 -12.43
CA ALA A 24 -7.40 -6.07 -11.97
C ALA A 24 -8.90 -5.73 -12.08
N MET A 25 -9.27 -4.45 -12.14
CA MET A 25 -10.65 -4.00 -12.33
C MET A 25 -11.03 -3.89 -13.81
N PHE A 26 -10.19 -3.26 -14.61
CA PHE A 26 -10.52 -2.87 -15.99
C PHE A 26 -9.74 -3.66 -17.05
N GLY A 27 -8.58 -4.21 -16.70
CA GLY A 27 -7.62 -4.81 -17.63
C GLY A 27 -7.74 -6.32 -17.83
N ARG A 28 -8.74 -7.00 -17.24
CA ARG A 28 -8.83 -8.48 -17.22
C ARG A 28 -8.88 -9.14 -18.60
N LYS A 29 -9.26 -8.39 -19.65
CA LYS A 29 -9.28 -8.89 -21.04
C LYS A 29 -7.87 -9.16 -21.60
N LYS A 30 -6.82 -8.53 -21.04
CA LYS A 30 -5.44 -8.71 -21.50
C LYS A 30 -4.84 -9.99 -20.93
N ARG A 31 -4.22 -10.84 -21.76
CA ARG A 31 -3.57 -12.10 -21.32
C ARG A 31 -2.53 -11.89 -20.21
N THR A 32 -1.88 -10.73 -20.15
CA THR A 32 -0.83 -10.38 -19.19
C THR A 32 -1.35 -9.72 -17.91
N TRP A 33 -2.67 -9.54 -17.74
CA TRP A 33 -3.26 -8.76 -16.64
C TRP A 33 -2.76 -9.22 -15.26
N LEU A 34 -2.71 -10.55 -15.03
CA LEU A 34 -2.31 -11.10 -13.73
C LEU A 34 -0.82 -10.87 -13.45
N LYS A 35 0.03 -10.99 -14.48
CA LYS A 35 1.47 -10.72 -14.37
C LYS A 35 1.70 -9.23 -14.04
N MET A 36 1.03 -8.34 -14.76
CA MET A 36 1.13 -6.89 -14.51
C MET A 36 0.61 -6.52 -13.12
N HIS A 37 -0.56 -7.04 -12.73
CA HIS A 37 -1.13 -6.85 -11.41
C HIS A 37 -0.15 -7.30 -10.32
N LYS A 38 0.41 -8.50 -10.44
CA LYS A 38 1.37 -9.02 -9.46
C LYS A 38 2.63 -8.16 -9.38
N ASN A 39 3.22 -7.81 -10.52
CA ASN A 39 4.47 -7.04 -10.56
C ASN A 39 4.28 -5.63 -9.98
N LEU A 40 3.22 -4.93 -10.38
CA LEU A 40 2.93 -3.58 -9.88
C LEU A 40 2.62 -3.59 -8.38
N ASN A 41 1.82 -4.53 -7.89
CA ASN A 41 1.53 -4.60 -6.46
C ASN A 41 2.74 -5.05 -5.62
N THR A 42 3.63 -5.88 -6.19
CA THR A 42 4.88 -6.24 -5.52
C THR A 42 5.81 -5.04 -5.44
N ALA A 43 6.01 -4.30 -6.53
CA ALA A 43 6.80 -3.08 -6.53
C ALA A 43 6.20 -2.03 -5.57
N GLY A 44 4.89 -1.81 -5.63
CA GLY A 44 4.17 -0.89 -4.77
C GLY A 44 4.28 -1.26 -3.28
N PHE A 45 4.14 -2.54 -2.94
CA PHE A 45 4.31 -3.01 -1.57
C PHE A 45 5.75 -2.87 -1.07
N SER A 46 6.75 -3.16 -1.92
CA SER A 46 8.16 -2.94 -1.57
C SER A 46 8.48 -1.47 -1.31
N LEU A 47 7.93 -0.55 -2.13
CA LEU A 47 8.06 0.89 -1.94
C LEU A 47 7.34 1.36 -0.67
N LEU A 48 6.14 0.85 -0.39
CA LEU A 48 5.40 1.12 0.84
C LEU A 48 6.22 0.73 2.07
N ALA A 49 6.83 -0.46 2.05
CA ALA A 49 7.71 -0.94 3.13
C ALA A 49 8.96 -0.07 3.27
N ALA A 50 9.63 0.27 2.17
CA ALA A 50 10.80 1.15 2.18
C ALA A 50 10.48 2.55 2.74
N GLY A 51 9.33 3.12 2.36
CA GLY A 51 8.85 4.38 2.91
C GLY A 51 8.55 4.29 4.41
N GLY A 52 7.97 3.17 4.86
CA GLY A 52 7.74 2.88 6.28
C GLY A 52 9.05 2.81 7.07
N VAL A 53 10.05 2.11 6.54
CA VAL A 53 11.40 2.06 7.15
C VAL A 53 12.03 3.45 7.21
N ALA A 54 11.91 4.26 6.16
CA ALA A 54 12.47 5.61 6.11
C ALA A 54 11.90 6.52 7.21
N VAL A 55 10.58 6.52 7.43
CA VAL A 55 9.96 7.33 8.50
C VAL A 55 10.26 6.75 9.89
N PHE A 56 10.27 5.42 10.04
CA PHE A 56 10.65 4.80 11.31
C PHE A 56 12.08 5.17 11.73
N ALA A 57 13.03 5.11 10.79
CA ALA A 57 14.41 5.53 11.02
C ALA A 57 14.50 7.03 11.34
N HIS A 58 13.71 7.87 10.66
CA HIS A 58 13.69 9.32 10.92
C HIS A 58 13.22 9.64 12.34
N VAL A 59 12.09 9.09 12.77
CA VAL A 59 11.52 9.31 14.11
C VAL A 59 12.46 8.80 15.20
N THR A 60 13.07 7.64 14.98
CA THR A 60 14.05 7.07 15.92
C THR A 60 15.28 7.96 16.04
N ALA A 61 15.82 8.44 14.92
CA ALA A 61 17.01 9.30 14.91
C ALA A 61 16.74 10.71 15.50
N SER A 62 15.51 11.19 15.42
CA SER A 62 15.10 12.47 15.99
C SER A 62 14.71 12.38 17.48
N GLY A 63 14.70 11.19 18.08
CA GLY A 63 14.20 10.97 19.44
C GLY A 63 12.70 11.27 19.60
N GLY A 64 11.94 11.19 18.52
CA GLY A 64 10.50 11.46 18.52
C GLY A 64 9.68 10.21 18.87
N ASP A 65 8.41 10.43 19.21
CA ASP A 65 7.47 9.36 19.51
C ASP A 65 6.87 8.76 18.24
N HIS A 66 7.01 7.45 18.11
CA HIS A 66 6.30 6.70 17.07
C HIS A 66 4.80 6.77 17.32
N LEU A 67 4.01 6.86 16.24
CA LEU A 67 2.54 6.89 16.31
C LEU A 67 1.98 8.07 17.13
N ALA A 68 2.66 9.22 17.17
CA ALA A 68 2.17 10.40 17.90
C ALA A 68 1.03 11.16 17.19
N ALA A 69 0.82 10.92 15.89
CA ALA A 69 -0.13 11.67 15.06
C ALA A 69 -1.17 10.76 14.39
N PRO A 70 -2.39 11.26 14.11
CA PRO A 70 -3.41 10.51 13.38
C PRO A 70 -2.92 9.96 12.03
N HIS A 71 -2.10 10.72 11.31
CA HIS A 71 -1.47 10.25 10.06
C HIS A 71 -0.67 8.95 10.26
N ALA A 72 0.06 8.83 11.37
CA ALA A 72 0.84 7.63 11.67
C ALA A 72 -0.06 6.43 12.03
N TRP A 73 -1.19 6.65 12.71
CA TRP A 73 -2.17 5.59 13.00
C TRP A 73 -2.84 5.05 11.74
N PHE A 74 -3.32 5.97 10.87
CA PHE A 74 -3.91 5.58 9.59
C PHE A 74 -2.89 4.93 8.67
N GLY A 75 -1.65 5.44 8.62
CA GLY A 75 -0.57 4.85 7.84
C GLY A 75 -0.18 3.44 8.28
N ALA A 76 -0.04 3.21 9.58
CA ALA A 76 0.24 1.87 10.11
C ALA A 76 -0.91 0.90 9.79
N SER A 77 -2.16 1.33 9.98
CA SER A 77 -3.34 0.53 9.68
C SER A 77 -3.44 0.18 8.18
N ALA A 78 -3.18 1.16 7.31
CA ALA A 78 -3.15 0.99 5.87
C ALA A 78 -2.02 0.03 5.42
N ALA A 79 -0.83 0.15 6.02
CA ALA A 79 0.29 -0.73 5.74
C ALA A 79 0.01 -2.18 6.16
N LEU A 80 -0.59 -2.40 7.32
CA LEU A 80 -1.01 -3.74 7.77
C LEU A 80 -2.05 -4.35 6.83
N LEU A 81 -3.07 -3.57 6.44
CA LEU A 81 -4.10 -4.05 5.51
C LEU A 81 -3.53 -4.36 4.12
N ALA A 82 -2.56 -3.57 3.66
CA ALA A 82 -1.84 -3.82 2.42
C ALA A 82 -1.00 -5.10 2.49
N ALA A 83 -0.29 -5.33 3.60
CA ALA A 83 0.47 -6.55 3.82
C ALA A 83 -0.43 -7.80 3.82
N LEU A 84 -1.54 -7.76 4.57
CA LEU A 84 -2.53 -8.84 4.58
C LEU A 84 -3.07 -9.12 3.17
N THR A 85 -3.44 -8.08 2.43
CA THR A 85 -3.92 -8.20 1.04
C THR A 85 -2.87 -8.81 0.13
N PHE A 86 -1.61 -8.39 0.25
CA PHE A 86 -0.49 -8.87 -0.54
C PHE A 86 -0.30 -10.38 -0.34
N PHE A 87 -0.21 -10.84 0.91
CA PHE A 87 -0.07 -12.27 1.21
C PHE A 87 -1.31 -13.08 0.81
N LEU A 88 -2.52 -12.53 1.00
CA LEU A 88 -3.76 -13.14 0.49
C LEU A 88 -3.73 -13.32 -1.03
N GLY A 89 -3.11 -12.41 -1.77
CA GLY A 89 -2.95 -12.51 -3.22
C GLY A 89 -2.22 -13.78 -3.62
N TYR A 90 -1.08 -14.07 -2.99
CA TYR A 90 -0.32 -15.30 -3.22
C TYR A 90 -1.06 -16.54 -2.70
N TYR A 91 -1.65 -16.46 -1.50
CA TYR A 91 -2.39 -17.58 -0.91
C TYR A 91 -3.62 -17.96 -1.75
N SER A 92 -4.29 -16.99 -2.39
CA SER A 92 -5.47 -17.23 -3.23
C SER A 92 -5.25 -18.18 -4.42
N LEU A 93 -3.98 -18.39 -4.80
CA LEU A 93 -3.59 -19.32 -5.86
C LEU A 93 -3.58 -20.78 -5.37
N ARG A 94 -3.33 -21.00 -4.07
CA ARG A 94 -3.13 -22.32 -3.45
C ARG A 94 -4.25 -22.72 -2.48
N ALA A 95 -5.10 -21.78 -2.08
CA ALA A 95 -6.17 -22.01 -1.11
C ALA A 95 -7.13 -23.13 -1.54
N ALA A 96 -7.61 -23.91 -0.57
CA ALA A 96 -8.66 -24.90 -0.78
C ALA A 96 -9.97 -24.22 -1.24
N ASN A 97 -10.42 -23.19 -0.52
CA ASN A 97 -11.56 -22.37 -0.92
C ASN A 97 -11.09 -21.11 -1.68
N LYS A 98 -10.76 -21.29 -2.97
CA LYS A 98 -10.27 -20.19 -3.83
C LYS A 98 -11.28 -19.04 -3.98
N GLN A 99 -12.58 -19.35 -4.02
CA GLN A 99 -13.61 -18.33 -4.22
C GLN A 99 -13.70 -17.37 -3.02
N ALA A 100 -13.75 -17.91 -1.81
CA ALA A 100 -13.77 -17.11 -0.59
C ALA A 100 -12.51 -16.26 -0.45
N VAL A 101 -11.32 -16.85 -0.59
CA VAL A 101 -10.05 -16.13 -0.46
C VAL A 101 -9.90 -15.03 -1.53
N ARG A 102 -10.34 -15.28 -2.77
CA ARG A 102 -10.36 -14.24 -3.82
C ARG A 102 -11.39 -13.14 -3.56
N ALA A 103 -12.50 -13.43 -2.88
CA ALA A 103 -13.44 -12.41 -2.44
C ALA A 103 -12.79 -11.51 -1.38
N VAL A 104 -12.18 -12.11 -0.35
CA VAL A 104 -11.47 -11.39 0.70
C VAL A 104 -10.33 -10.54 0.11
N HIS A 105 -9.46 -11.12 -0.72
CA HIS A 105 -8.36 -10.39 -1.37
C HIS A 105 -8.84 -9.18 -2.19
N ARG A 106 -9.96 -9.32 -2.91
CA ARG A 106 -10.51 -8.20 -3.72
C ARG A 106 -11.04 -7.08 -2.84
N TRP A 107 -11.78 -7.41 -1.78
CA TRP A 107 -12.32 -6.41 -0.86
C TRP A 107 -11.22 -5.76 -0.03
N SER A 108 -10.32 -6.56 0.54
CA SER A 108 -9.18 -6.07 1.32
C SER A 108 -8.27 -5.18 0.46
N GLY A 109 -8.05 -5.52 -0.81
CA GLY A 109 -7.25 -4.69 -1.70
C GLY A 109 -7.87 -3.35 -2.07
N ARG A 110 -9.20 -3.28 -2.22
CA ARG A 110 -9.90 -2.00 -2.40
C ARG A 110 -9.80 -1.14 -1.15
N LEU A 111 -10.05 -1.74 0.02
CA LEU A 111 -9.96 -1.05 1.30
C LEU A 111 -8.54 -0.57 1.59
N ALA A 112 -7.52 -1.39 1.33
CA ALA A 112 -6.11 -1.04 1.47
C ALA A 112 -5.76 0.15 0.58
N LEU A 113 -6.16 0.12 -0.69
CA LEU A 113 -5.89 1.22 -1.62
C LEU A 113 -6.56 2.52 -1.17
N THR A 114 -7.83 2.47 -0.79
CA THR A 114 -8.54 3.66 -0.28
C THR A 114 -7.87 4.20 0.99
N ALA A 115 -7.47 3.34 1.92
CA ALA A 115 -6.78 3.74 3.14
C ALA A 115 -5.40 4.37 2.86
N ILE A 116 -4.62 3.80 1.92
CA ILE A 116 -3.33 4.36 1.50
C ILE A 116 -3.51 5.73 0.87
N LEU A 117 -4.48 5.88 -0.05
CA LEU A 117 -4.74 7.17 -0.71
C LEU A 117 -5.23 8.22 0.29
N GLY A 118 -6.12 7.84 1.21
CA GLY A 118 -6.58 8.73 2.27
C GLY A 118 -5.45 9.17 3.21
N THR A 119 -4.58 8.24 3.60
CA THR A 119 -3.41 8.56 4.45
C THR A 119 -2.40 9.44 3.71
N LEU A 120 -2.17 9.19 2.43
CA LEU A 120 -1.29 10.01 1.60
C LEU A 120 -1.84 11.44 1.48
N ALA A 121 -3.15 11.59 1.21
CA ALA A 121 -3.79 12.90 1.16
C ALA A 121 -3.68 13.63 2.50
N LEU A 122 -3.92 12.94 3.62
CA LEU A 122 -3.72 13.49 4.96
C LEU A 122 -2.27 13.93 5.21
N GLY A 123 -1.29 13.14 4.76
CA GLY A 123 0.12 13.51 4.86
C GLY A 123 0.47 14.75 4.02
N LEU A 124 -0.08 14.85 2.81
CA LEU A 124 0.10 16.02 1.95
C LEU A 124 -0.57 17.29 2.51
N SER A 125 -1.73 17.17 3.16
CA SER A 125 -2.41 18.32 3.78
C SER A 125 -1.67 18.83 5.01
N MET A 126 -1.07 17.93 5.80
CA MET A 126 -0.24 18.32 6.95
C MET A 126 0.98 19.18 6.57
N ILE A 127 1.44 19.08 5.31
CA ILE A 127 2.55 19.88 4.77
C ILE A 127 2.07 21.00 3.83
N GLY A 128 0.76 21.27 3.77
CA GLY A 128 0.17 22.39 3.02
C GLY A 128 0.16 22.25 1.50
N ILE A 129 0.25 21.03 0.97
CA ILE A 129 0.15 20.77 -0.48
C ILE A 129 -1.31 20.61 -0.93
N LEU A 130 -2.16 20.07 -0.06
CA LEU A 130 -3.63 19.95 -0.23
C LEU A 130 -4.32 20.75 0.86
#